data_AF-A0A2G5TWD8-F1
#
_entry.id   AF-A0A2G5TWD8-F1
#
_cell.length_a   1.000
_cell.length_b   1.000
_cell.length_c   1.000
_cell.angle_alpha   90.00
_cell.angle_beta   90.00
_cell.angle_gamma   90.00
#
_symmetry.space_group_name_H-M   'P 1'
#
loop_
_entity.id
_entity.type
_entity.pdbx_description
1 polymer ?
#
loop_
_entity_poly.entity_id
_entity_poly.type
_entity_poly.pdbx_seq_one_letter_code
_entity_poly.pdbx_strand_id
1 'polypeptide(L)'
;MLSQISIEEMRAAHQRTASYLHKTPIMSSENIDRIVGVPVLFKAEHLQKTGSFKVRGALNSAILAKEENAKGVASIGFEILDQVGDQIDSIFVSIGGGGLASSLAFLIENLLPDITVILVEPESKNLSNLLENRIPCHVDTLETIADGVRVAHVGTLCEPILRKYCSGNVVSVKEEEIKEAMKLIWTRMKQRIEPSAALAFAGVLYHKPAHLTRPLVILCGGNVDLDYVI
;
A
#
# COMPACT_ATOMS: atom_id res chain seq x y z
N MET A 1 -27.79 -0.89 -3.80
CA MET A 1 -26.92 -0.83 -4.98
C MET A 1 -25.57 -0.33 -4.48
N LEU A 2 -24.57 -1.23 -4.32
CA LEU A 2 -23.27 -0.87 -3.74
C LEU A 2 -22.66 0.25 -4.60
N SER A 3 -22.37 1.40 -4.00
CA SER A 3 -21.78 2.55 -4.69
C SER A 3 -20.38 2.17 -5.21
N GLN A 4 -20.31 1.67 -6.43
CA GLN A 4 -19.06 1.22 -7.05
C GLN A 4 -18.08 2.39 -7.15
N ILE A 5 -16.83 2.15 -6.74
CA ILE A 5 -15.68 2.91 -7.21
C ILE A 5 -15.63 2.73 -8.74
N SER A 6 -15.52 3.84 -9.49
CA SER A 6 -15.29 3.81 -10.93
C SER A 6 -13.93 4.45 -11.26
N ILE A 7 -13.33 4.05 -12.38
CA ILE A 7 -12.05 4.60 -12.84
C ILE A 7 -12.17 6.12 -13.08
N GLU A 8 -13.32 6.59 -13.57
CA GLU A 8 -13.62 8.00 -13.76
C GLU A 8 -13.60 8.76 -12.43
N GLU A 9 -14.24 8.25 -11.37
CA GLU A 9 -14.19 8.92 -10.07
C GLU A 9 -12.78 8.89 -9.48
N MET A 10 -12.02 7.80 -9.65
CA MET A 10 -10.62 7.76 -9.23
C MET A 10 -9.78 8.80 -9.96
N ARG A 11 -10.03 9.00 -11.26
CA ARG A 11 -9.35 10.00 -12.09
C ARG A 11 -9.75 11.41 -11.68
N ALA A 12 -11.03 11.65 -11.42
CA ALA A 12 -11.54 12.91 -10.92
C ALA A 12 -10.94 13.25 -9.56
N ALA A 13 -10.87 12.29 -8.64
CA ALA A 13 -10.20 12.46 -7.34
C ALA A 13 -8.71 12.79 -7.48
N HIS A 14 -8.01 12.13 -8.41
CA HIS A 14 -6.63 12.45 -8.75
C HIS A 14 -6.48 13.91 -9.20
N GLN A 15 -7.27 14.34 -10.19
CA GLN A 15 -7.24 15.69 -10.74
C GLN A 15 -7.62 16.76 -9.70
N ARG A 16 -8.67 16.51 -8.91
CA ARG A 16 -9.19 17.40 -7.86
C ARG A 16 -8.15 17.70 -6.79
N THR A 17 -7.32 16.72 -6.44
CA THR A 17 -6.31 16.84 -5.37
C THR A 17 -4.92 17.21 -5.86
N ALA A 18 -4.65 17.12 -7.17
CA ALA A 18 -3.31 17.26 -7.75
C ALA A 18 -2.60 18.57 -7.40
N SER A 19 -3.30 19.72 -7.43
CA SER A 19 -2.69 21.03 -7.12
C SER A 19 -2.30 21.20 -5.66
N TYR A 20 -2.80 20.33 -4.78
CA TYR A 20 -2.58 20.42 -3.34
C TYR A 20 -1.62 19.37 -2.82
N LEU A 21 -1.26 18.35 -3.59
CA LEU A 21 -0.47 17.20 -3.13
C LEU A 21 0.86 17.15 -3.87
N HIS A 22 1.85 16.51 -3.24
CA HIS A 22 3.10 16.21 -3.93
C HIS A 22 2.87 15.07 -4.91
N LYS A 23 3.38 15.20 -6.14
CA LYS A 23 3.65 14.03 -6.98
C LYS A 23 4.88 13.33 -6.40
N THR A 24 4.66 12.35 -5.55
CA THR A 24 5.75 11.69 -4.80
C THR A 24 6.66 10.92 -5.76
N PRO A 25 7.98 10.88 -5.50
CA PRO A 25 8.93 10.27 -6.41
C PRO A 25 8.81 8.74 -6.42
N ILE A 26 9.29 8.15 -7.52
CA ILE A 26 9.69 6.75 -7.57
C ILE A 26 11.18 6.71 -7.25
N MET A 27 11.55 5.91 -6.26
CA MET A 27 12.94 5.73 -5.82
C MET A 27 13.43 4.34 -6.20
N SER A 28 14.74 4.18 -6.31
CA SER A 28 15.42 2.89 -6.48
C SER A 28 16.71 2.87 -5.65
N SER A 29 17.29 1.69 -5.46
CA SER A 29 18.59 1.56 -4.79
C SER A 29 19.31 0.30 -5.23
N GLU A 30 20.43 0.44 -5.92
CA GLU A 30 21.26 -0.70 -6.34
C GLU A 30 21.72 -1.58 -5.16
N ASN A 31 21.88 -0.98 -3.97
CA ASN A 31 22.22 -1.74 -2.77
C ASN A 31 21.06 -2.65 -2.35
N ILE A 32 19.83 -2.15 -2.43
CA ILE A 32 18.64 -2.97 -2.16
C ILE A 32 18.46 -4.02 -3.25
N ASP A 33 18.65 -3.64 -4.53
CA ASP A 33 18.52 -4.58 -5.65
C ASP A 33 19.46 -5.79 -5.49
N ARG A 34 20.70 -5.57 -5.06
CA ARG A 34 21.66 -6.66 -4.76
C ARG A 34 21.22 -7.54 -3.59
N ILE A 35 20.60 -6.96 -2.56
CA ILE A 35 20.11 -7.70 -1.39
C ILE A 35 18.89 -8.54 -1.77
N VAL A 36 17.96 -7.97 -2.53
CA VAL A 36 16.72 -8.64 -2.93
C VAL A 36 16.97 -9.65 -4.05
N GLY A 37 17.92 -9.36 -4.94
CA GLY A 37 18.24 -10.16 -6.13
C GLY A 37 17.52 -9.71 -7.41
N VAL A 38 16.67 -8.67 -7.33
CA VAL A 38 15.96 -8.07 -8.47
C VAL A 38 15.84 -6.55 -8.28
N PRO A 39 15.69 -5.76 -9.37
CA PRO A 39 15.46 -4.33 -9.27
C PRO A 39 14.15 -3.99 -8.54
N VAL A 40 14.20 -3.21 -7.46
CA VAL A 40 13.01 -2.80 -6.70
C VAL A 40 12.77 -1.30 -6.86
N LEU A 41 11.53 -0.93 -7.20
CA LEU A 41 11.08 0.45 -7.19
C LEU A 41 10.29 0.75 -5.93
N PHE A 42 10.31 2.01 -5.51
CA PHE A 42 9.61 2.46 -4.30
C PHE A 42 8.78 3.71 -4.58
N LYS A 43 7.46 3.64 -4.37
CA LYS A 43 6.58 4.81 -4.40
C LYS A 43 6.61 5.49 -3.02
N ALA A 44 7.24 6.66 -2.95
CA ALA A 44 7.62 7.33 -1.71
C ALA A 44 6.48 8.15 -1.05
N GLU A 45 5.41 7.48 -0.63
CA GLU A 45 4.26 8.16 0.03
C GLU A 45 4.58 8.68 1.43
N HIS A 46 5.67 8.24 2.05
CA HIS A 46 6.22 8.84 3.27
C HIS A 46 6.68 10.30 3.06
N LEU A 47 6.92 10.72 1.81
CA LEU A 47 7.26 12.11 1.45
C LEU A 47 6.05 12.94 1.01
N GLN A 48 4.84 12.38 1.09
CA GLN A 48 3.61 13.12 0.83
C GLN A 48 3.38 14.16 1.95
N LYS A 49 2.54 15.17 1.68
CA LYS A 49 2.03 16.06 2.74
C LYS A 49 1.48 15.22 3.91
N THR A 50 1.72 15.71 5.12
CA THR A 50 1.43 15.00 6.38
C THR A 50 2.16 13.66 6.58
N GLY A 51 3.19 13.37 5.77
CA GLY A 51 4.08 12.21 5.94
C GLY A 51 3.49 10.85 5.58
N SER A 52 2.33 10.79 4.91
CA SER A 52 1.75 9.51 4.44
C SER A 52 0.72 9.69 3.33
N PHE A 53 0.33 8.58 2.70
CA PHE A 53 -0.68 8.57 1.64
C PHE A 53 -2.08 9.07 2.08
N LYS A 54 -2.38 9.06 3.39
CA LYS A 54 -3.73 9.27 3.93
C LYS A 54 -4.33 10.63 3.54
N VAL A 55 -3.48 11.64 3.34
CA VAL A 55 -3.90 12.98 2.91
C VAL A 55 -4.64 12.96 1.56
N ARG A 56 -4.36 11.99 0.68
CA ARG A 56 -5.01 11.86 -0.63
C ARG A 56 -6.52 11.65 -0.49
N GLY A 57 -6.90 10.64 0.27
CA GLY A 57 -8.31 10.33 0.53
C GLY A 57 -8.96 11.39 1.42
N ALA A 58 -8.26 11.87 2.46
CA ALA A 58 -8.79 12.87 3.38
C ALA A 58 -9.10 14.21 2.68
N LEU A 59 -8.18 14.70 1.84
CA LEU A 59 -8.38 15.93 1.09
C LEU A 59 -9.52 15.78 0.08
N ASN A 60 -9.58 14.65 -0.64
CA ASN A 60 -10.66 14.40 -1.59
C ASN A 60 -12.03 14.44 -0.90
N SER A 61 -12.16 13.74 0.23
CA SER A 61 -13.38 13.76 1.03
C SER A 61 -13.70 15.16 1.56
N ALA A 62 -12.71 15.92 2.01
CA ALA A 62 -12.93 17.27 2.54
C ALA A 62 -13.39 18.26 1.45
N ILE A 63 -12.88 18.14 0.23
CA ILE A 63 -13.34 18.95 -0.91
C ILE A 63 -14.79 18.57 -1.25
N LEU A 64 -15.08 17.27 -1.38
CA LEU A 64 -16.41 16.75 -1.73
C LEU A 64 -17.46 16.90 -0.63
N ALA A 65 -17.05 17.01 0.63
CA ALA A 65 -17.98 17.29 1.73
C ALA A 65 -18.64 18.66 1.60
N LYS A 66 -18.01 19.60 0.88
CA LYS A 66 -18.65 20.87 0.47
C LYS A 66 -19.71 20.67 -0.62
N GLU A 67 -19.76 19.50 -1.25
CA GLU A 67 -20.57 19.16 -2.42
C GLU A 67 -21.52 17.95 -2.17
N GLU A 68 -21.73 17.55 -0.89
CA GLU A 68 -22.59 16.42 -0.46
C GLU A 68 -22.25 15.02 -1.04
N ASN A 69 -21.00 14.76 -1.47
CA ASN A 69 -20.62 13.47 -2.09
C ASN A 69 -19.25 12.93 -1.63
N ALA A 70 -19.00 12.85 -0.31
CA ALA A 70 -17.69 12.47 0.23
C ALA A 70 -17.33 10.99 -0.01
N LYS A 71 -16.29 10.75 -0.82
CA LYS A 71 -15.65 9.42 -0.97
C LYS A 71 -14.13 9.53 -0.78
N GLY A 72 -13.58 8.73 0.12
CA GLY A 72 -12.14 8.63 0.36
C GLY A 72 -11.49 7.68 -0.63
N VAL A 73 -11.15 8.18 -1.83
CA VAL A 73 -10.51 7.38 -2.88
C VAL A 73 -9.03 7.70 -2.94
N ALA A 74 -8.17 6.68 -2.86
CA ALA A 74 -6.73 6.88 -2.98
C ALA A 74 -6.33 6.98 -4.47
N SER A 75 -5.76 8.12 -4.86
CA SER A 75 -5.43 8.46 -6.26
C SER A 75 -4.02 8.06 -6.71
N ILE A 76 -3.33 7.23 -5.93
CA ILE A 76 -1.89 6.90 -6.14
C ILE A 76 -1.69 6.15 -7.46
N GLY A 77 -2.65 5.31 -7.84
CA GLY A 77 -2.53 4.44 -9.00
C GLY A 77 -2.28 5.20 -10.31
N PHE A 78 -2.93 6.34 -10.55
CA PHE A 78 -2.66 7.13 -11.77
C PHE A 78 -1.23 7.69 -11.81
N GLU A 79 -0.66 8.08 -10.67
CA GLU A 79 0.75 8.50 -10.64
C GLU A 79 1.69 7.33 -10.93
N ILE A 80 1.37 6.13 -10.45
CA ILE A 80 2.13 4.91 -10.75
C ILE A 80 2.08 4.63 -12.26
N LEU A 81 0.89 4.67 -12.88
CA LEU A 81 0.72 4.50 -14.32
C LEU A 81 1.56 5.52 -15.11
N ASP A 82 1.51 6.80 -14.73
CA ASP A 82 2.26 7.86 -15.41
C ASP A 82 3.78 7.75 -15.23
N GLN A 83 4.25 7.28 -14.06
CA GLN A 83 5.67 7.31 -13.71
C GLN A 83 6.42 6.03 -14.11
N VAL A 84 5.77 4.86 -14.01
CA VAL A 84 6.40 3.56 -14.26
C VAL A 84 5.61 2.68 -15.23
N GLY A 85 4.30 2.88 -15.39
CA GLY A 85 3.49 2.14 -16.35
C GLY A 85 3.66 0.62 -16.21
N ASP A 86 3.93 -0.03 -17.34
CA ASP A 86 4.16 -1.47 -17.50
C ASP A 86 5.61 -1.91 -17.22
N GLN A 87 6.46 -1.04 -16.69
CA GLN A 87 7.85 -1.40 -16.33
C GLN A 87 7.93 -2.25 -15.06
N ILE A 88 6.82 -2.56 -14.39
CA ILE A 88 6.75 -3.35 -13.17
C ILE A 88 5.84 -4.55 -13.41
N ASP A 89 6.06 -5.64 -12.68
CA ASP A 89 5.19 -6.83 -12.73
C ASP A 89 4.22 -6.93 -11.55
N SER A 90 4.47 -6.15 -10.49
CA SER A 90 3.72 -6.28 -9.25
C SER A 90 3.81 -5.03 -8.40
N ILE A 91 2.82 -4.87 -7.53
CA ILE A 91 2.75 -3.81 -6.52
C ILE A 91 2.56 -4.44 -5.15
N PHE A 92 3.52 -4.24 -4.26
CA PHE A 92 3.45 -4.65 -2.87
C PHE A 92 2.92 -3.49 -2.02
N VAL A 93 1.82 -3.74 -1.31
CA VAL A 93 1.13 -2.73 -0.52
C VAL A 93 0.74 -3.26 0.86
N SER A 94 1.03 -2.49 1.90
CA SER A 94 0.63 -2.83 3.27
C SER A 94 -0.87 -2.64 3.50
N ILE A 95 -1.48 -3.52 4.31
CA ILE A 95 -2.93 -3.52 4.51
C ILE A 95 -3.39 -3.42 5.97
N GLY A 96 -3.98 -2.26 6.30
CA GLY A 96 -4.87 -2.06 7.46
C GLY A 96 -6.33 -2.26 7.08
N GLY A 97 -7.14 -1.20 7.13
CA GLY A 97 -8.57 -1.26 6.76
C GLY A 97 -8.87 -1.44 5.26
N GLY A 98 -7.86 -1.50 4.39
CA GLY A 98 -8.01 -1.87 2.97
C GLY A 98 -8.27 -0.73 1.98
N GLY A 99 -8.42 0.52 2.40
CA GLY A 99 -8.76 1.64 1.49
C GLY A 99 -7.74 1.89 0.37
N LEU A 100 -6.45 1.92 0.73
CA LEU A 100 -5.36 2.05 -0.25
C LEU A 100 -5.27 0.82 -1.17
N ALA A 101 -5.17 -0.36 -0.56
CA ALA A 101 -5.01 -1.63 -1.27
C ALA A 101 -6.17 -1.91 -2.24
N SER A 102 -7.41 -1.71 -1.83
CA SER A 102 -8.58 -1.94 -2.69
C SER A 102 -8.64 -0.96 -3.85
N SER A 103 -8.27 0.31 -3.64
CA SER A 103 -8.20 1.30 -4.72
C SER A 103 -7.12 0.91 -5.75
N LEU A 104 -5.94 0.48 -5.29
CA LEU A 104 -4.86 0.03 -6.18
C LEU A 104 -5.26 -1.25 -6.93
N ALA A 105 -5.75 -2.27 -6.22
CA ALA A 105 -6.20 -3.53 -6.82
C ALA A 105 -7.26 -3.28 -7.89
N PHE A 106 -8.29 -2.49 -7.58
CA PHE A 106 -9.33 -2.16 -8.55
C PHE A 106 -8.76 -1.46 -9.80
N LEU A 107 -7.93 -0.43 -9.63
CA LEU A 107 -7.45 0.34 -10.78
C LEU A 107 -6.49 -0.48 -11.66
N ILE A 108 -5.53 -1.16 -11.03
CA ILE A 108 -4.47 -1.87 -11.73
C ILE A 108 -5.03 -3.06 -12.50
N GLU A 109 -5.87 -3.88 -11.88
CA GLU A 109 -6.51 -5.03 -12.55
C GLU A 109 -7.35 -4.63 -13.76
N ASN A 110 -7.95 -3.43 -13.76
CA ASN A 110 -8.77 -2.96 -14.87
C ASN A 110 -7.98 -2.23 -15.97
N LEU A 111 -6.75 -1.78 -15.70
CA LEU A 111 -5.95 -1.00 -16.66
C LEU A 111 -4.66 -1.70 -17.12
N LEU A 112 -4.03 -2.47 -16.24
CA LEU A 112 -2.80 -3.22 -16.46
C LEU A 112 -2.94 -4.61 -15.82
N PRO A 113 -3.75 -5.52 -16.41
CA PRO A 113 -4.07 -6.82 -15.82
C PRO A 113 -2.87 -7.76 -15.66
N ASP A 114 -1.75 -7.47 -16.32
CA ASP A 114 -0.51 -8.23 -16.17
C ASP A 114 0.26 -7.88 -14.89
N ILE A 115 -0.10 -6.78 -14.21
CA ILE A 115 0.52 -6.34 -12.96
C ILE A 115 -0.26 -6.89 -11.77
N THR A 116 0.40 -7.69 -10.93
CA THR A 116 -0.23 -8.28 -9.75
C THR A 116 -0.15 -7.37 -8.53
N VAL A 117 -1.28 -7.06 -7.88
CA VAL A 117 -1.29 -6.36 -6.59
C VAL A 117 -1.19 -7.38 -5.45
N ILE A 118 -0.09 -7.33 -4.70
CA ILE A 118 0.21 -8.23 -3.58
C ILE A 118 0.02 -7.46 -2.26
N LEU A 119 -0.88 -7.99 -1.43
CA LEU A 119 -1.19 -7.43 -0.12
C LEU A 119 -0.19 -7.96 0.89
N VAL A 120 0.39 -7.08 1.70
CA VAL A 120 1.29 -7.47 2.77
C VAL A 120 0.67 -7.12 4.11
N GLU A 121 0.67 -8.07 5.04
CA GLU A 121 0.08 -7.95 6.36
C GLU A 121 1.00 -8.48 7.48
N PRO A 122 0.82 -8.06 8.74
CA PRO A 122 1.39 -8.79 9.87
C PRO A 122 0.78 -10.20 9.97
N GLU A 123 1.59 -11.19 10.36
CA GLU A 123 1.16 -12.59 10.53
C GLU A 123 -0.10 -12.76 11.42
N SER A 124 -0.29 -11.88 12.40
CA SER A 124 -1.44 -11.90 13.31
C SER A 124 -2.78 -11.52 12.67
N LYS A 125 -2.78 -10.94 11.45
CA LYS A 125 -4.01 -10.42 10.82
C LYS A 125 -4.85 -11.50 10.12
N ASN A 126 -4.20 -12.50 9.51
CA ASN A 126 -4.86 -13.62 8.84
C ASN A 126 -5.87 -13.20 7.73
N LEU A 127 -5.55 -12.18 6.93
CA LEU A 127 -6.41 -11.68 5.85
C LEU A 127 -6.68 -12.73 4.77
N SER A 128 -5.72 -13.61 4.47
CA SER A 128 -5.91 -14.67 3.48
C SER A 128 -7.16 -15.50 3.79
N ASN A 129 -7.37 -15.83 5.07
CA ASN A 129 -8.54 -16.58 5.52
C ASN A 129 -9.85 -15.79 5.37
N LEU A 130 -9.82 -14.47 5.55
CA LEU A 130 -10.97 -13.61 5.27
C LEU A 130 -11.29 -13.59 3.77
N LEU A 131 -10.28 -13.45 2.90
CA LEU A 131 -10.51 -13.34 1.46
C LEU A 131 -10.96 -14.68 0.86
N GLU A 132 -10.36 -15.79 1.28
CA GLU A 132 -10.63 -17.11 0.71
C GLU A 132 -11.86 -17.78 1.33
N ASN A 133 -11.96 -17.76 2.67
CA ASN A 133 -12.94 -18.54 3.41
C ASN A 133 -14.03 -17.70 4.08
N ARG A 134 -13.94 -16.36 3.97
CA ARG A 134 -14.84 -15.40 4.65
C ARG A 134 -14.79 -15.50 6.17
N ILE A 135 -13.64 -15.90 6.71
CA ILE A 135 -13.42 -16.02 8.15
C ILE A 135 -12.57 -14.82 8.59
N PRO A 136 -13.16 -13.80 9.23
CA PRO A 136 -12.42 -12.62 9.69
C PRO A 136 -11.50 -12.95 10.86
N CYS A 137 -10.54 -12.07 11.12
CA CYS A 137 -9.76 -12.13 12.35
C CYS A 137 -10.68 -11.94 13.57
N HIS A 138 -10.40 -12.67 14.66
CA HIS A 138 -11.23 -12.66 15.86
C HIS A 138 -10.94 -11.50 16.82
N VAL A 139 -9.84 -10.78 16.60
CA VAL A 139 -9.48 -9.59 17.38
C VAL A 139 -9.81 -8.33 16.58
N ASP A 140 -10.09 -7.23 17.27
CA ASP A 140 -10.33 -5.94 16.62
C ASP A 140 -9.02 -5.19 16.31
N THR A 141 -8.02 -5.37 17.17
CA THR A 141 -6.73 -4.68 17.11
C THR A 141 -5.60 -5.69 17.20
N LEU A 142 -4.63 -5.55 16.30
CA LEU A 142 -3.45 -6.40 16.24
C LEU A 142 -2.34 -5.88 17.18
N GLU A 143 -1.63 -6.80 17.81
CA GLU A 143 -0.38 -6.50 18.50
C GLU A 143 0.77 -6.55 17.50
N THR A 144 1.20 -5.39 17.01
CA THR A 144 2.28 -5.24 16.03
C THR A 144 2.95 -3.86 16.15
N ILE A 145 4.24 -3.80 15.79
CA ILE A 145 4.99 -2.55 15.63
C ILE A 145 4.47 -1.72 14.45
N ALA A 146 3.80 -2.34 13.48
CA ALA A 146 3.18 -1.69 12.35
C ALA A 146 1.84 -1.04 12.75
N ASP A 147 1.93 0.05 13.52
CA ASP A 147 0.82 0.77 14.11
C ASP A 147 -0.26 1.22 13.11
N GLY A 148 0.15 1.68 11.92
CA GLY A 148 -0.72 2.09 10.83
C GLY A 148 -1.58 0.98 10.20
N VAL A 149 -1.34 -0.29 10.54
CA VAL A 149 -2.12 -1.45 10.08
C VAL A 149 -2.75 -2.28 11.21
N ARG A 150 -2.78 -1.77 12.44
CA ARG A 150 -3.35 -2.48 13.61
C ARG A 150 -4.83 -2.81 13.51
N VAL A 151 -5.58 -2.14 12.63
CA VAL A 151 -6.98 -2.50 12.36
C VAL A 151 -7.02 -3.89 11.74
N ALA A 152 -7.55 -4.86 12.48
CA ALA A 152 -7.66 -6.24 12.03
C ALA A 152 -8.69 -6.40 10.91
N HIS A 153 -9.81 -5.67 11.03
CA HIS A 153 -10.91 -5.73 10.07
C HIS A 153 -10.66 -4.93 8.80
N VAL A 154 -11.15 -5.45 7.68
CA VAL A 154 -11.20 -4.73 6.41
C VAL A 154 -12.54 -4.01 6.29
N GLY A 155 -12.53 -2.80 5.75
CA GLY A 155 -13.77 -2.05 5.54
C GLY A 155 -14.73 -2.78 4.60
N THR A 156 -16.04 -2.69 4.88
CA THR A 156 -17.11 -3.38 4.13
C THR A 156 -17.16 -3.04 2.63
N LEU A 157 -16.67 -1.85 2.26
CA LEU A 157 -16.53 -1.44 0.85
C LEU A 157 -15.25 -1.98 0.19
N CYS A 158 -14.21 -2.24 0.99
CA CYS A 158 -12.91 -2.71 0.51
C CYS A 158 -12.88 -4.22 0.31
N GLU A 159 -13.47 -4.98 1.24
CA GLU A 159 -13.42 -6.45 1.26
C GLU A 159 -13.92 -7.09 -0.05
N PRO A 160 -15.06 -6.70 -0.66
CA PRO A 160 -15.51 -7.31 -1.91
C PRO A 160 -14.53 -7.10 -3.08
N ILE A 161 -13.85 -5.95 -3.11
CA ILE A 161 -12.83 -5.62 -4.13
C ILE A 161 -11.59 -6.48 -3.89
N LEU A 162 -11.09 -6.51 -2.66
CA LEU A 162 -9.90 -7.27 -2.30
C LEU A 162 -10.11 -8.78 -2.50
N ARG A 163 -11.28 -9.32 -2.17
CA ARG A 163 -11.59 -10.73 -2.43
C ARG A 163 -11.62 -11.03 -3.93
N LYS A 164 -12.15 -10.12 -4.75
CA LYS A 164 -12.23 -10.32 -6.19
C LYS A 164 -10.85 -10.35 -6.86
N TYR A 165 -9.94 -9.47 -6.42
CA TYR A 165 -8.70 -9.19 -7.14
C TYR A 165 -7.42 -9.68 -6.44
N CYS A 166 -7.47 -9.89 -5.13
CA CYS A 166 -6.28 -10.21 -4.32
C CYS A 166 -6.39 -11.53 -3.56
N SER A 167 -7.44 -12.34 -3.76
CA SER A 167 -7.51 -13.68 -3.16
C SER A 167 -6.36 -14.53 -3.67
N GLY A 168 -5.59 -15.14 -2.77
CA GLY A 168 -4.35 -15.85 -3.11
C GLY A 168 -3.10 -14.95 -3.28
N ASN A 169 -3.26 -13.61 -3.24
CA ASN A 169 -2.17 -12.64 -3.39
C ASN A 169 -1.93 -11.88 -2.07
N VAL A 170 -1.79 -12.62 -0.97
CA VAL A 170 -1.53 -12.07 0.36
C VAL A 170 -0.27 -12.70 0.93
N VAL A 171 0.61 -11.84 1.48
CA VAL A 171 1.86 -12.21 2.12
C VAL A 171 1.81 -11.76 3.58
N SER A 172 2.05 -12.70 4.48
CA SER A 172 2.15 -12.42 5.92
C SER A 172 3.61 -12.29 6.32
N VAL A 173 3.95 -11.24 7.07
CA VAL A 173 5.32 -10.98 7.55
C VAL A 173 5.39 -10.96 9.08
N LYS A 174 6.55 -11.34 9.60
CA LYS A 174 6.85 -11.36 11.04
C LYS A 174 7.36 -10.01 11.53
N GLU A 175 7.18 -9.74 12.82
CA GLU A 175 7.65 -8.49 13.45
C GLU A 175 9.14 -8.23 13.22
N GLU A 176 9.98 -9.26 13.26
CA GLU A 176 11.43 -9.11 13.02
C GLU A 176 11.75 -8.79 11.55
N GLU A 177 10.98 -9.32 10.61
CA GLU A 177 11.12 -9.02 9.18
C GLU A 177 10.77 -7.55 8.90
N ILE A 178 9.76 -7.01 9.59
CA ILE A 178 9.40 -5.59 9.51
C ILE A 178 10.56 -4.71 10.00
N LYS A 179 11.16 -5.05 11.14
CA LYS A 179 12.30 -4.31 11.70
C LYS A 179 13.50 -4.32 10.76
N GLU A 180 13.87 -5.48 10.24
CA GLU A 180 15.01 -5.61 9.33
C GLU A 180 14.77 -4.88 8.00
N ALA A 181 13.56 -4.98 7.43
CA ALA A 181 13.16 -4.19 6.27
C ALA A 181 13.29 -2.68 6.54
N MET A 182 12.85 -2.21 7.72
CA MET A 182 12.97 -0.81 8.11
C MET A 182 14.44 -0.37 8.25
N LYS A 183 15.27 -1.17 8.92
CA LYS A 183 16.73 -0.92 9.03
C LYS A 183 17.36 -0.79 7.65
N LEU A 184 17.01 -1.64 6.69
CA LEU A 184 17.56 -1.58 5.34
C LEU A 184 17.13 -0.31 4.60
N ILE A 185 15.85 0.08 4.65
CA ILE A 185 15.40 1.32 4.02
C ILE A 185 16.11 2.53 4.63
N TRP A 186 16.20 2.60 5.97
CA TRP A 186 16.88 3.71 6.65
C TRP A 186 18.38 3.75 6.33
N THR A 187 19.06 2.60 6.33
CA THR A 187 20.52 2.56 6.18
C THR A 187 20.98 2.56 4.72
N ARG A 188 20.20 2.03 3.78
CA ARG A 188 20.59 1.91 2.36
C ARG A 188 19.96 2.95 1.45
N MET A 189 18.75 3.41 1.76
CA MET A 189 18.06 4.46 0.99
C MET A 189 18.05 5.83 1.68
N LYS A 190 18.46 5.88 2.95
CA LYS A 190 18.44 7.10 3.78
C LYS A 190 17.04 7.71 3.89
N GLN A 191 16.02 6.85 3.80
CA GLN A 191 14.62 7.24 3.90
C GLN A 191 14.09 6.85 5.26
N ARG A 192 13.46 7.82 5.95
CA ARG A 192 12.83 7.59 7.24
C ARG A 192 11.37 7.21 7.02
N ILE A 193 11.10 5.91 7.17
CA ILE A 193 9.78 5.31 7.04
C ILE A 193 9.27 4.80 8.39
N GLU A 194 7.96 4.70 8.55
CA GLU A 194 7.32 4.05 9.71
C GLU A 194 7.22 2.52 9.51
N PRO A 195 7.02 1.72 10.57
CA PRO A 195 7.01 0.25 10.44
C PRO A 195 5.92 -0.28 9.48
N SER A 196 4.75 0.38 9.41
CA SER A 196 3.70 0.03 8.45
C SER A 196 4.09 0.19 6.98
N ALA A 197 5.04 1.07 6.67
CA ALA A 197 5.60 1.21 5.33
C ALA A 197 6.67 0.15 5.06
N ALA A 198 7.44 -0.24 6.08
CA ALA A 198 8.44 -1.29 5.97
C ALA A 198 7.82 -2.66 5.68
N LEU A 199 6.60 -2.89 6.14
CA LEU A 199 5.82 -4.11 5.92
C LEU A 199 5.78 -4.53 4.44
N ALA A 200 5.45 -3.61 3.52
CA ALA A 200 5.39 -3.90 2.09
C ALA A 200 6.76 -4.33 1.51
N PHE A 201 7.84 -3.70 1.99
CA PHE A 201 9.20 -4.08 1.60
C PHE A 201 9.61 -5.43 2.19
N ALA A 202 9.22 -5.73 3.44
CA ALA A 202 9.45 -7.03 4.07
C ALA A 202 8.83 -8.17 3.24
N GLY A 203 7.64 -7.95 2.67
CA GLY A 203 7.01 -8.90 1.76
C GLY A 203 7.88 -9.24 0.54
N VAL A 204 8.48 -8.23 -0.10
CA VAL A 204 9.42 -8.43 -1.21
C VAL A 204 10.71 -9.12 -0.74
N LEU A 205 11.25 -8.68 0.39
CA LEU A 205 12.54 -9.11 0.88
C LEU A 205 12.54 -10.60 1.26
N TYR A 206 11.51 -11.04 1.97
CA TYR A 206 11.48 -12.38 2.57
C TYR A 206 10.56 -13.36 1.84
N HIS A 207 9.53 -12.87 1.14
CA HIS A 207 8.43 -13.72 0.64
C HIS A 207 8.07 -13.47 -0.83
N LYS A 208 8.97 -12.83 -1.61
CA LYS A 208 8.71 -12.60 -3.03
C LYS A 208 8.47 -13.91 -3.80
N PRO A 209 7.55 -13.92 -4.78
CA PRO A 209 7.41 -15.04 -5.71
C PRO A 209 8.71 -15.28 -6.51
N ALA A 210 8.98 -16.54 -6.86
CA ALA A 210 10.20 -16.91 -7.58
C ALA A 210 10.31 -16.28 -8.99
N HIS A 211 9.17 -15.96 -9.61
CA HIS A 211 9.09 -15.35 -10.94
C HIS A 211 9.09 -13.81 -10.91
N LEU A 212 9.26 -13.20 -9.73
CA LEU A 212 9.26 -11.76 -9.57
C LEU A 212 10.47 -11.15 -10.29
N THR A 213 10.27 -10.11 -11.11
CA THR A 213 11.32 -9.47 -11.90
C THR A 213 11.55 -8.01 -11.52
N ARG A 214 10.50 -7.23 -11.22
CA ARG A 214 10.60 -5.81 -10.92
C ARG A 214 9.39 -5.32 -10.12
N PRO A 215 9.38 -5.54 -8.79
CA PRO A 215 8.31 -5.08 -7.92
C PRO A 215 8.34 -3.56 -7.70
N LEU A 216 7.16 -2.98 -7.53
CA LEU A 216 6.97 -1.66 -6.90
C LEU A 216 6.50 -1.83 -5.46
N VAL A 217 7.22 -1.23 -4.51
CA VAL A 217 6.86 -1.19 -3.09
C VAL A 217 6.24 0.16 -2.75
N ILE A 218 5.08 0.16 -2.08
CA ILE A 218 4.47 1.39 -1.57
C ILE A 218 5.00 1.70 -0.17
N LEU A 219 5.83 2.76 -0.05
CA LEU A 219 6.28 3.27 1.26
C LEU A 219 5.19 4.18 1.84
N CYS A 220 4.18 3.59 2.46
CA CYS A 220 2.90 4.26 2.76
C CYS A 220 3.00 5.45 3.74
N GLY A 221 4.01 5.51 4.59
CA GLY A 221 4.13 6.54 5.62
C GLY A 221 5.52 6.61 6.28
N GLY A 222 5.80 7.75 6.91
CA GLY A 222 7.08 8.05 7.58
C GLY A 222 6.92 8.74 8.93
N ASN A 223 5.73 8.68 9.53
CA ASN A 223 5.44 9.38 10.77
C ASN A 223 5.90 8.53 11.96
N VAL A 224 7.20 8.59 12.25
CA VAL A 224 7.84 7.86 13.34
C VAL A 224 8.52 8.85 14.29
N ASP A 225 8.52 8.56 15.59
CA ASP A 225 9.16 9.38 16.61
C ASP A 225 10.68 9.43 16.44
N LEU A 226 11.31 10.55 16.82
CA LEU A 226 12.76 10.75 16.69
C LEU A 226 13.56 9.77 17.55
N ASP A 227 12.99 9.40 18.70
CA ASP A 227 13.61 8.47 19.63
C ASP A 227 13.24 7.00 19.33
N TYR A 228 12.62 6.75 18.17
CA TYR A 228 12.30 5.39 17.76
C TYR A 228 13.58 4.64 17.38
N VAL A 229 13.87 3.57 18.13
CA VAL A 229 15.03 2.70 17.94
C VAL A 229 14.56 1.38 17.30
N ILE A 230 15.29 0.92 16.29
CA ILE A 230 15.04 -0.36 15.58
C ILE A 230 15.91 -1.48 16.12
#